data_AF-A0A7K5P1F3-F1
#
_entry.id   AF-A0A7K5P1F3-F1
#
_cell.length_a   1.000
_cell.length_b   1.000
_cell.length_c   1.000
_cell.angle_alpha   90.00
_cell.angle_beta   90.00
_cell.angle_gamma   90.00
#
_symmetry.space_group_name_H-M   'P 1'
#
loop_
_entity.id
_entity.type
_entity.pdbx_description
1 polymer ?
#
loop_
_entity_poly.entity_id
_entity_poly.type
_entity_poly.pdbx_seq_one_letter_code
_entity_poly.pdbx_strand_id
1 'polypeptide(L)'
;MLLRGSGTAGPWGWLTLLLVACAARASEITFELPDNAKQCFYEEIVQGTKCTLEFQVITGGHYDVDCRLEGPDGAVLYKEMKKQYDSFTFTASRNGTYKFCFSNEFSTFTHKTVYFD
;
A
#
# COMPACT_ATOMS: atom_id res chain seq x y z
N MET A 1 29.00 18.47 33.80
CA MET A 1 28.38 18.16 35.10
C MET A 1 27.94 16.70 35.05
N LEU A 2 28.66 15.84 35.76
CA LEU A 2 28.42 14.40 35.82
C LEU A 2 27.16 14.13 36.62
N LEU A 3 26.22 13.37 36.06
CA LEU A 3 25.34 12.52 36.86
C LEU A 3 25.53 11.09 36.38
N ARG A 4 26.54 10.43 36.95
CA ARG A 4 26.59 8.97 37.08
C ARG A 4 25.39 8.58 37.95
N GLY A 5 24.28 8.23 37.32
CA GLY A 5 23.19 7.50 37.96
C GLY A 5 23.50 6.02 37.92
N SER A 6 24.16 5.52 38.96
CA SER A 6 24.25 4.08 39.24
C SER A 6 22.88 3.57 39.70
N GLY A 7 22.02 3.23 38.75
CA GLY A 7 20.78 2.51 38.99
C GLY A 7 20.97 1.06 38.58
N THR A 8 20.97 0.14 39.53
CA THR A 8 20.98 -1.30 39.28
C THR A 8 19.78 -1.65 38.39
N ALA A 9 20.05 -2.17 37.20
CA ALA A 9 19.04 -2.71 36.30
C ALA A 9 18.34 -3.90 36.99
N GLY A 10 17.23 -3.62 37.67
CA GLY A 10 16.36 -4.66 38.18
C GLY A 10 15.72 -5.45 37.03
N PRO A 11 15.28 -6.70 37.27
CA PRO A 11 14.67 -7.56 36.24
C PRO A 11 13.39 -6.98 35.60
N TRP A 12 12.92 -5.83 36.08
CA TRP A 12 11.73 -5.12 35.61
C TRP A 12 12.05 -4.12 34.49
N GLY A 13 13.31 -3.69 34.35
CA GLY A 13 13.73 -2.76 33.29
C GLY A 13 13.83 -3.42 31.90
N TRP A 14 13.99 -4.74 31.87
CA TRP A 14 14.01 -5.52 30.62
C TRP A 14 12.59 -5.87 30.15
N LEU A 15 11.61 -5.88 31.06
CA LEU A 15 10.21 -6.19 30.77
C LEU A 15 9.50 -5.02 30.05
N THR A 16 9.91 -3.77 30.32
CA THR A 16 9.36 -2.56 29.69
C THR A 16 9.93 -2.26 28.30
N LEU A 17 11.17 -2.70 28.01
CA LEU A 17 11.82 -2.43 26.72
C LEU A 17 11.24 -3.28 25.55
N LEU A 18 10.55 -4.38 25.86
CA LEU A 18 9.97 -5.31 24.88
C LEU A 18 8.57 -4.90 24.37
N LEU A 19 7.94 -3.86 24.94
CA LEU A 19 6.52 -3.56 24.68
C LEU A 19 6.25 -2.47 23.63
N VAL A 20 7.28 -1.82 23.07
CA VAL A 20 7.10 -0.90 21.93
C VAL A 20 7.27 -1.68 20.62
N ALA A 21 6.38 -2.63 20.37
CA ALA A 21 6.17 -3.15 19.03
C ALA A 21 5.38 -2.09 18.25
N CYS A 22 6.03 -1.40 17.32
CA CYS A 22 5.36 -0.46 16.43
C CYS A 22 4.38 -1.24 15.56
N ALA A 23 3.07 -1.01 15.73
CA ALA A 23 2.05 -1.70 14.94
C ALA A 23 2.06 -1.14 13.50
N ALA A 24 2.68 -1.86 12.57
CA ALA A 24 2.54 -1.59 11.15
C ALA A 24 1.16 -2.08 10.67
N ARG A 25 0.46 -1.25 9.90
CA ARG A 25 -0.74 -1.66 9.16
C ARG A 25 -0.29 -2.07 7.77
N ALA A 26 -0.70 -3.26 7.33
CA ALA A 26 -0.49 -3.77 5.98
C ALA A 26 -1.84 -4.30 5.48
N SER A 27 -2.19 -3.98 4.24
CA SER A 27 -3.47 -4.33 3.62
C SER A 27 -3.18 -5.04 2.31
N GLU A 28 -3.13 -6.37 2.32
CA GLU A 28 -2.88 -7.16 1.11
C GLU A 28 -4.19 -7.76 0.57
N ILE A 29 -4.31 -7.84 -0.75
CA ILE A 29 -5.44 -8.52 -1.40
C ILE A 29 -5.05 -9.06 -2.77
N THR A 30 -5.55 -10.25 -3.07
CA THR A 30 -5.56 -10.81 -4.42
C THR A 30 -6.98 -10.83 -4.94
N PHE A 31 -7.20 -10.29 -6.14
CA PHE A 31 -8.53 -10.20 -6.73
C PHE A 31 -8.51 -10.57 -8.22
N GLU A 32 -9.65 -11.06 -8.69
CA GLU A 32 -9.91 -11.25 -10.12
C GLU A 32 -10.41 -9.95 -10.74
N LEU A 33 -9.80 -9.57 -11.86
CA LEU A 33 -10.14 -8.41 -12.66
C LEU A 33 -10.65 -8.90 -14.02
N PRO A 34 -11.96 -8.86 -14.28
CA PRO A 34 -12.54 -9.32 -15.54
C PRO A 34 -11.99 -8.57 -16.76
N ASP A 35 -12.19 -9.14 -17.95
CA ASP A 35 -11.97 -8.40 -19.20
C ASP A 35 -12.90 -7.18 -19.27
N ASN A 36 -12.47 -6.14 -19.99
CA ASN A 36 -13.23 -4.91 -20.17
C ASN A 36 -13.67 -4.22 -18.85
N ALA A 37 -13.00 -4.50 -17.73
CA ALA A 37 -13.41 -4.04 -16.40
C ALA A 37 -12.35 -3.23 -15.67
N LYS A 38 -12.81 -2.48 -14.68
CA LYS A 38 -11.99 -1.68 -13.76
C LYS A 38 -12.45 -1.90 -12.33
N GLN A 39 -11.51 -2.16 -11.43
CA GLN A 39 -11.77 -2.33 -10.00
C GLN A 39 -11.04 -1.22 -9.23
N CYS A 40 -11.72 -0.63 -8.24
CA CYS A 40 -11.11 0.37 -7.37
C CYS A 40 -11.28 -0.01 -5.89
N PHE A 41 -10.26 0.33 -5.11
CA PHE A 41 -10.18 0.15 -3.67
C PHE A 41 -9.94 1.50 -3.01
N TYR A 42 -10.41 1.63 -1.77
CA TYR A 42 -10.47 2.90 -1.05
C TYR A 42 -9.93 2.70 0.36
N GLU A 43 -9.00 3.56 0.77
CA GLU A 43 -8.40 3.50 2.11
C GLU A 43 -8.34 4.88 2.73
N GLU A 44 -8.70 4.97 4.01
CA GLU A 44 -8.56 6.18 4.80
C GLU A 44 -7.13 6.30 5.32
N ILE A 45 -6.39 7.30 4.84
CA ILE A 45 -4.98 7.50 5.19
C ILE A 45 -4.81 8.85 5.89
N VAL A 46 -4.08 8.82 7.01
CA VAL A 46 -3.73 10.03 7.77
C VAL A 46 -2.54 10.73 7.10
N GLN A 47 -2.61 12.06 7.03
CA GLN A 47 -1.54 12.94 6.57
C GLN A 47 -0.21 12.61 7.25
N GLY A 48 0.86 12.62 6.47
CA GLY A 48 2.21 12.30 6.93
C GLY A 48 2.50 10.80 6.99
N THR A 49 1.50 9.93 6.82
CA THR A 49 1.72 8.48 6.69
C THR A 49 2.48 8.19 5.40
N LYS A 50 3.57 7.42 5.52
CA LYS A 50 4.30 6.88 4.37
C LYS A 50 3.63 5.58 3.95
N CYS A 51 3.19 5.51 2.70
CA CYS A 51 2.49 4.38 2.12
C CYS A 51 3.29 3.86 0.92
N THR A 52 3.24 2.56 0.70
CA THR A 52 3.75 1.92 -0.51
C THR A 52 2.57 1.24 -1.17
N LEU A 53 2.38 1.49 -2.47
CA LEU A 53 1.50 0.71 -3.33
C LEU A 53 2.39 -0.26 -4.08
N GLU A 54 2.22 -1.55 -3.87
CA GLU A 54 2.88 -2.58 -4.66
C GLU A 54 1.85 -3.47 -5.31
N PHE A 55 2.05 -3.82 -6.58
CA PHE A 55 1.14 -4.74 -7.26
C PHE A 55 1.87 -5.67 -8.22
N GLN A 56 1.27 -6.83 -8.46
CA GLN A 56 1.73 -7.82 -9.41
C GLN A 56 0.54 -8.50 -10.09
N VAL A 57 0.61 -8.63 -11.42
CA VAL A 57 -0.33 -9.47 -12.18
C VAL A 57 0.15 -10.92 -12.10
N ILE A 58 -0.63 -11.76 -11.43
CA ILE A 58 -0.32 -13.17 -11.17
C ILE A 58 -0.63 -14.03 -12.40
N THR A 59 -1.77 -13.78 -13.05
CA THR A 59 -2.22 -14.53 -14.23
C THR A 59 -3.00 -13.65 -15.21
N GLY A 60 -3.10 -14.11 -16.46
CA GLY A 60 -4.00 -13.55 -17.47
C GLY A 60 -3.34 -12.71 -18.56
N GLY A 61 -3.63 -13.02 -19.83
CA GLY A 61 -3.18 -12.25 -21.00
C GLY A 61 -1.66 -12.00 -21.02
N HIS A 62 -1.26 -10.75 -21.28
CA HIS A 62 0.13 -10.29 -21.27
C HIS A 62 0.70 -10.00 -19.88
N TYR A 63 0.01 -10.44 -18.82
CA TYR A 63 0.37 -10.17 -17.43
C TYR A 63 0.46 -8.68 -17.11
N ASP A 64 -0.30 -7.82 -17.79
CA ASP A 64 -0.23 -6.36 -17.65
C ASP A 64 -1.53 -5.74 -17.08
N VAL A 65 -1.47 -4.59 -16.41
CA VAL A 65 -2.65 -3.84 -15.96
C VAL A 65 -2.38 -2.34 -15.99
N ASP A 66 -3.41 -1.53 -16.15
CA ASP A 66 -3.33 -0.08 -15.93
C ASP A 66 -3.60 0.22 -14.46
N CYS A 67 -2.70 0.94 -13.79
CA CYS A 67 -2.80 1.28 -12.37
C CYS A 67 -2.89 2.81 -12.18
N ARG A 68 -3.79 3.26 -11.30
CA ARG A 68 -3.97 4.68 -10.99
C ARG A 68 -4.26 4.87 -9.49
N LEU A 69 -3.48 5.75 -8.87
CA LEU A 69 -3.66 6.22 -7.50
C LEU A 69 -4.10 7.68 -7.50
N GLU A 70 -5.18 7.96 -6.80
CA GLU A 70 -5.69 9.32 -6.57
C GLU A 70 -5.74 9.64 -5.07
N GLY A 71 -5.36 10.87 -4.74
CA GLY A 71 -5.55 11.43 -3.40
C GLY A 71 -7.00 11.84 -3.13
N PRO A 72 -7.30 12.29 -1.89
CA PRO A 72 -8.65 12.66 -1.45
C PRO A 72 -9.24 13.88 -2.17
N ASP A 73 -8.40 14.70 -2.81
CA ASP A 73 -8.81 15.82 -3.65
C ASP A 73 -8.95 15.46 -5.14
N GLY A 74 -8.81 14.18 -5.49
CA GLY A 74 -8.83 13.68 -6.87
C GLY A 74 -7.53 13.92 -7.63
N ALA A 75 -6.48 14.44 -6.98
CA ALA A 75 -5.17 14.58 -7.60
C ALA A 75 -4.59 13.21 -7.93
N VAL A 76 -4.14 13.01 -9.17
CA VAL A 76 -3.46 11.78 -9.58
C VAL A 76 -2.04 11.81 -9.03
N LEU A 77 -1.74 10.86 -8.14
CA LEU A 77 -0.42 10.74 -7.51
C LEU A 77 0.47 9.76 -8.26
N TYR A 78 -0.14 8.74 -8.86
CA TYR A 78 0.55 7.75 -9.67
C TYR A 78 -0.39 7.22 -10.75
N LYS A 79 0.14 7.03 -11.96
CA LYS A 79 -0.59 6.48 -13.10
C LYS A 79 0.39 5.80 -14.04
N GLU A 80 0.27 4.49 -14.14
CA GLU A 80 1.08 3.70 -15.06
C GLU A 80 0.17 2.79 -15.89
N MET A 81 0.63 2.51 -17.12
CA MET A 81 -0.13 1.71 -18.09
C MET A 81 0.60 0.42 -18.41
N LYS A 82 -0.18 -0.66 -18.58
CA LYS A 82 0.30 -1.99 -18.98
C LYS A 82 1.53 -2.48 -18.20
N LYS A 83 1.50 -2.35 -16.87
CA LYS A 83 2.57 -2.84 -15.99
C LYS A 83 2.26 -4.25 -15.51
N GLN A 84 3.30 -5.08 -15.42
CA GLN A 84 3.20 -6.42 -14.84
C GLN A 84 3.44 -6.42 -13.33
N TYR A 85 4.36 -5.57 -12.91
CA TYR A 85 4.72 -5.31 -11.52
C TYR A 85 5.17 -3.86 -11.41
N ASP A 86 4.84 -3.21 -10.30
CA ASP A 86 5.46 -1.95 -9.90
C ASP A 86 5.32 -1.74 -8.38
N SER A 87 6.17 -0.86 -7.84
CA SER A 87 6.17 -0.48 -6.43
C SER A 87 6.38 1.02 -6.31
N PHE A 88 5.39 1.73 -5.77
CA PHE A 88 5.37 3.18 -5.67
C PHE A 88 5.13 3.64 -4.23
N THR A 89 6.13 4.31 -3.66
CA THR A 89 6.04 4.89 -2.33
C THR A 89 5.66 6.37 -2.37
N PHE A 90 4.66 6.75 -1.58
CA PHE A 90 4.27 8.14 -1.41
C PHE A 90 4.08 8.48 0.08
N THR A 91 3.99 9.78 0.38
CA THR A 91 3.61 10.26 1.72
C THR A 91 2.30 11.00 1.59
N ALA A 92 1.32 10.64 2.41
CA ALA A 92 -0.01 11.25 2.39
C ALA A 92 0.09 12.76 2.67
N SER A 93 -0.26 13.58 1.69
CA SER A 93 -0.22 15.04 1.83
C SER A 93 -1.37 15.60 2.66
N ARG A 94 -2.49 14.84 2.77
CA ARG A 94 -3.72 15.24 3.44
C ARG A 94 -4.42 14.02 4.04
N ASN A 95 -5.25 14.25 5.06
CA ASN A 95 -6.16 13.24 5.58
C ASN A 95 -7.27 12.96 4.56
N GLY A 96 -7.65 11.69 4.40
CA GLY A 96 -8.87 11.30 3.72
C GLY A 96 -8.74 10.00 2.93
N THR A 97 -9.74 9.75 2.09
CA THR A 97 -9.82 8.54 1.26
C THR A 97 -8.89 8.62 0.05
N TYR A 98 -7.93 7.71 -0.02
CA TYR A 98 -7.13 7.45 -1.20
C TYR A 98 -7.77 6.36 -2.04
N LYS A 99 -7.69 6.49 -3.36
CA LYS A 99 -8.34 5.58 -4.31
C LYS A 99 -7.31 4.92 -5.21
N PHE A 100 -7.25 3.59 -5.14
CA PHE A 100 -6.38 2.73 -5.95
C PHE A 100 -7.24 2.04 -7.00
N CYS A 101 -6.96 2.23 -8.27
CA CYS A 101 -7.73 1.63 -9.36
C CYS A 101 -6.84 0.82 -10.29
N PHE A 102 -7.31 -0.38 -10.63
CA PHE A 102 -6.72 -1.28 -11.60
C PHE A 102 -7.70 -1.47 -12.77
N SER A 103 -7.23 -1.25 -14.00
CA SER A 103 -8.06 -1.40 -15.21
C SER A 103 -7.50 -2.45 -16.16
N ASN A 104 -8.41 -3.29 -16.63
CA ASN A 104 -8.23 -4.28 -17.68
C ASN A 104 -9.15 -3.97 -18.88
N GLU A 105 -9.57 -2.72 -19.04
CA GLU A 105 -10.47 -2.28 -20.12
C GLU A 105 -9.89 -2.50 -21.52
N PHE A 106 -8.57 -2.66 -21.62
CA PHE A 106 -7.88 -2.95 -22.88
C PHE A 106 -7.90 -4.43 -23.29
N SER A 107 -8.26 -5.36 -22.40
CA SER A 107 -8.37 -6.78 -22.72
C SER A 107 -9.79 -7.13 -23.11
N THR A 108 -9.95 -7.75 -24.28
CA THR A 108 -11.26 -8.08 -24.83
C THR A 108 -11.78 -9.46 -24.38
N PHE A 109 -10.89 -10.39 -24.02
CA PHE A 109 -11.25 -11.80 -23.76
C PHE A 109 -10.51 -12.45 -22.59
N THR A 110 -9.59 -11.72 -21.93
CA THR A 110 -8.75 -12.29 -20.87
C THR A 110 -9.00 -11.57 -19.55
N HIS A 111 -9.50 -12.30 -18.56
CA HIS A 111 -9.47 -11.87 -17.17
C HIS A 111 -8.04 -11.93 -16.62
N LYS A 112 -7.81 -11.23 -15.53
CA LYS A 112 -6.53 -11.16 -14.83
C LYS A 112 -6.71 -11.47 -13.36
N THR A 113 -5.69 -12.02 -12.72
CA THR A 113 -5.59 -12.07 -11.26
C THR A 113 -4.49 -11.11 -10.83
N VAL A 114 -4.82 -10.16 -9.96
CA VAL A 114 -3.89 -9.12 -9.49
C VAL A 114 -3.75 -9.24 -7.98
N TYR A 115 -2.50 -9.29 -7.52
CA TYR A 115 -2.13 -9.11 -6.12
C TYR A 115 -1.73 -7.64 -5.91
N PHE A 116 -2.15 -7.03 -4.81
CA PHE A 116 -1.60 -5.75 -4.37
C PHE A 116 -1.55 -5.61 -2.84
N ASP A 117 -0.61 -4.80 -2.36
CA ASP A 117 -0.48 -4.36 -0.96
C ASP A 117 -0.19 -2.85 -0.83
#